data_AF-A0A3P0N071-F1
#
_entry.id   AF-A0A3P0N071-F1
#
_cell.length_a   1.000
_cell.length_b   1.000
_cell.length_c   1.000
_cell.angle_alpha   90.00
_cell.angle_beta   90.00
_cell.angle_gamma   90.00
#
_symmetry.space_group_name_H-M   'P 1'
#
loop_
_entity.id
_entity.type
_entity.pdbx_description
1 polymer ?
#
loop_
_entity_poly.entity_id
_entity_poly.type
_entity_poly.pdbx_seq_one_letter_code
_entity_poly.pdbx_strand_id
1 'polypeptide(L)' 'MTILVIAEHDNASIKAATLNTVAAAAKIGGDIHVLV' A
#
# COMPACT_ATOMS: atom_id res chain seq x y z
N MET A 1 4.72 -4.63 -14.53
CA MET A 1 4.22 -5.51 -13.46
C MET A 1 3.35 -4.66 -12.56
N THR A 2 2.18 -5.15 -12.15
CA THR A 2 1.20 -4.37 -11.38
C THR A 2 1.12 -4.92 -9.97
N ILE A 3 1.18 -4.02 -8.98
CA ILE A 3 1.15 -4.35 -7.55
C ILE A 3 -0.15 -3.83 -6.95
N LEU A 4 -0.90 -4.70 -6.27
CA LEU A 4 -2.06 -4.31 -5.48
C LEU A 4 -1.67 -4.33 -3.99
N VAL A 5 -1.74 -3.17 -3.35
CA VAL A 5 -1.62 -3.02 -1.90
C VAL A 5 -3.01 -2.87 -1.31
N ILE A 6 -3.33 -3.70 -0.32
CA ILE A 6 -4.53 -3.54 0.50
C ILE A 6 -4.15 -2.67 1.70
N ALA A 7 -4.80 -1.52 1.84
CA ALA A 7 -4.57 -0.63 2.95
C ALA A 7 -5.25 -1.18 4.21
N GLU A 8 -4.55 -1.08 5.33
CA GLU A 8 -5.11 -1.36 6.63
C GLU A 8 -5.61 -0.03 7.19
N HIS A 9 -6.87 0.00 7.62
CA HIS A 9 -7.50 1.20 8.14
C HIS A 9 -8.43 0.86 9.32
N ASP A 10 -8.85 1.88 10.05
CA ASP A 10 -9.78 1.76 11.19
C ASP A 10 -11.01 2.67 11.05
N ASN A 11 -11.39 2.99 9.82
CA ASN A 11 -12.47 3.92 9.43
C ASN A 11 -12.27 5.38 9.85
N ALA A 12 -11.19 5.69 10.57
CA ALA A 12 -10.75 7.05 10.86
C ALA A 12 -9.42 7.36 10.16
N SER A 13 -8.53 6.38 10.05
CA SER A 13 -7.17 6.55 9.57
C SER A 13 -6.62 5.33 8.83
N ILE A 14 -5.63 5.58 7.98
CA ILE A 14 -4.77 4.54 7.41
C ILE A 14 -3.66 4.23 8.39
N LYS A 15 -3.43 2.95 8.67
CA LYS A 15 -2.38 2.53 9.60
C LYS A 15 -0.99 2.63 8.96
N ALA A 16 0.02 2.86 9.80
CA ALA A 16 1.42 2.98 9.37
C ALA A 16 1.94 1.73 8.63
N ALA A 17 1.33 0.56 8.85
CA ALA A 17 1.63 -0.66 8.12
C ALA A 17 1.46 -0.48 6.60
N THR A 18 0.44 0.25 6.14
CA THR A 18 0.21 0.52 4.71
C THR A 18 1.34 1.31 4.08
N LEU A 19 1.92 2.30 4.78
CA LEU A 19 3.05 3.07 4.29
C LEU A 19 4.29 2.19 4.07
N ASN A 20 4.57 1.28 5.01
CA ASN A 20 5.67 0.32 4.89
C ASN A 20 5.48 -0.59 3.67
N THR A 21 4.25 -1.07 3.46
CA THR A 21 3.91 -1.93 2.32
C THR A 21 4.04 -1.20 0.99
N VAL A 22 3.58 0.06 0.90
CA VAL A 22 3.74 0.90 -0.30
C VAL A 22 5.23 1.19 -0.57
N ALA A 23 6.02 1.46 0.45
CA ALA A 23 7.47 1.68 0.30
C ALA A 23 8.18 0.41 -0.21
N ALA A 24 7.77 -0.77 0.23
CA ALA A 24 8.27 -2.04 -0.30
C ALA A 24 7.83 -2.25 -1.76
N ALA A 25 6.56 -2.00 -2.09
CA ALA A 25 6.05 -2.07 -3.46
C ALA A 25 6.80 -1.13 -4.42
N ALA A 26 7.11 0.09 -3.98
CA ALA A 26 7.90 1.05 -4.76
C ALA A 26 9.31 0.52 -5.08
N LYS A 27 9.94 -0.22 -4.15
CA LYS A 27 11.24 -0.86 -4.39
C LYS A 27 11.18 -2.05 -5.35
N ILE A 28 10.06 -2.78 -5.37
CA ILE A 28 9.82 -3.87 -6.34
C ILE A 28 9.69 -3.28 -7.76
N GLY A 29 9.12 -2.08 -7.87
CA GLY A 29 8.92 -1.39 -9.13
C GLY A 29 7.68 -1.87 -9.87
N GLY A 30 7.20 -1.03 -10.79
CA GLY A 30 5.91 -1.22 -11.48
C GLY A 30 4.79 -0.34 -10.93
N ASP A 31 3.60 -0.49 -11.48
CA ASP A 31 2.44 0.35 -11.13
C ASP A 31 1.84 -0.12 -9.80
N ILE A 32 1.60 0.83 -8.88
CA ILE A 32 1.05 0.54 -7.55
C ILE A 32 -0.39 1.02 -7.48
N HIS A 33 -1.29 0.10 -7.22
CA HIS A 33 -2.69 0.35 -6.93
C HIS A 33 -2.91 0.12 -5.44
N VAL A 34 -3.60 1.04 -4.77
CA VAL A 34 -3.95 0.90 -3.35
C VAL A 34 -5.46 0.82 -3.23
N LEU A 35 -5.94 -0.28 -2.67
CA LEU A 35 -7.34 -0.43 -2.26
C LEU A 35 -7.45 -0.08 -0.78
N VAL A 36 -8.30 0.90 -0.46
CA VAL A 36 -8.60 1.35 0.90
C VAL A 36 -10.00 0.90 1.27
#